data_AF-A0A3D0S2M4-F1
#
_entry.id   AF-A0A3D0S2M4-F1
#
_cell.length_a   1.000
_cell.length_b   1.000
_cell.length_c   1.000
_cell.angle_alpha   90.00
_cell.angle_beta   90.00
_cell.angle_gamma   90.00
#
_symmetry.space_group_name_H-M   'P 1'
#
loop_
_entity.id
_entity.type
_entity.pdbx_description
1 polymer ?
#
loop_
_entity_poly.entity_id
_entity_poly.type
_entity_poly.pdbx_seq_one_letter_code
_entity_poly.pdbx_strand_id
1 'polypeptide(L)'
;RPPEVEAFTSTQGLGVAGVVEGHAVVAGRPGWLASQWSQPLDARLAGAVQVAEQVAEQQGRTVIAAGWDGEARGVLVVSDTIKPTSAQAVAELKQLGLRPVLLTGDNER
;
A
#
# COMPACT_ATOMS: atom_id res chain seq x y z
N ARG A 1 18.10 -11.48 11.29
CA ARG A 1 18.13 -10.15 10.65
C ARG A 1 17.64 -10.36 9.22
N PRO A 2 16.76 -9.51 8.67
CA PRO A 2 16.38 -9.64 7.26
C PRO A 2 17.62 -9.47 6.36
N PRO A 3 17.62 -10.08 5.16
CA PRO A 3 18.70 -9.92 4.18
C PRO A 3 18.83 -8.45 3.74
N GLU A 4 20.01 -8.11 3.21
CA GLU A 4 20.27 -6.79 2.64
C GLU A 4 19.48 -6.60 1.33
N VAL A 5 19.09 -5.35 1.05
CA VAL A 5 18.42 -4.95 -0.18
C VAL A 5 19.41 -4.11 -0.99
N GLU A 6 19.78 -4.61 -2.16
CA GLU A 6 20.61 -3.90 -3.13
C GLU A 6 19.74 -3.19 -4.16
N ALA A 7 20.30 -2.21 -4.86
CA ALA A 7 19.65 -1.49 -5.97
C ALA A 7 18.21 -1.02 -5.67
N PHE A 8 17.96 -0.60 -4.43
CA PHE A 8 16.63 -0.15 -4.00
C PHE A 8 16.16 1.07 -4.82
N THR A 9 14.92 0.99 -5.29
CA THR A 9 14.22 2.09 -5.96
C THR A 9 12.81 2.23 -5.41
N SER A 10 12.32 3.47 -5.38
CA SER A 10 10.95 3.80 -4.99
C SER A 10 10.29 4.64 -6.06
N THR A 11 9.12 4.19 -6.51
CA THR A 11 8.26 4.91 -7.45
C THR A 11 7.08 5.45 -6.69
N GLN A 12 7.06 6.77 -6.52
CA GLN A 12 6.09 7.47 -5.67
C GLN A 12 4.65 7.11 -6.04
N GLY A 13 3.87 6.70 -5.03
CA GLY A 13 2.46 6.32 -5.17
C GLY A 13 2.21 4.98 -5.90
N LEU A 14 3.26 4.27 -6.30
CA LEU A 14 3.13 3.03 -7.07
C LEU A 14 3.77 1.82 -6.37
N GLY A 15 4.99 1.93 -5.88
CA GLY A 15 5.67 0.81 -5.23
C GLY A 15 7.17 0.99 -5.06
N VAL A 16 7.83 -0.09 -4.68
CA VAL A 16 9.27 -0.22 -4.48
C VAL A 16 9.80 -1.46 -5.17
N ALA A 17 11.08 -1.42 -5.52
CA ALA A 17 11.80 -2.56 -6.08
C ALA A 17 13.24 -2.60 -5.56
N GLY A 18 13.85 -3.78 -5.59
CA GLY A 18 15.24 -3.97 -5.23
C GLY A 18 15.70 -5.41 -5.50
N VAL A 19 16.95 -5.70 -5.16
CA VAL A 19 17.52 -7.04 -5.25
C VAL A 19 17.73 -7.59 -3.85
N VAL A 20 17.19 -8.77 -3.58
CA VAL A 20 17.32 -9.47 -2.28
C VAL A 20 17.86 -10.86 -2.55
N GLU A 21 19.05 -11.17 -2.00
CA GLU A 21 19.71 -12.47 -2.21
C GLU A 21 19.77 -12.88 -3.70
N GLY A 22 20.07 -11.92 -4.58
CA GLY A 22 20.16 -12.13 -6.04
C GLY A 22 18.81 -12.14 -6.80
N HIS A 23 17.68 -11.99 -6.11
CA HIS A 23 16.35 -12.01 -6.72
C HIS A 23 15.84 -10.59 -6.94
N ALA A 24 15.29 -10.31 -8.12
CA ALA A 24 14.61 -9.04 -8.38
C ALA A 24 13.24 -9.05 -7.70
N VAL A 25 13.09 -8.27 -6.63
CA VAL A 25 11.89 -8.22 -5.78
C VAL A 25 11.15 -6.90 -6.00
N VAL A 26 9.82 -6.97 -6.09
CA VAL A 26 8.93 -5.82 -6.26
C VAL A 26 7.78 -5.88 -5.26
N ALA A 27 7.37 -4.72 -4.74
CA ALA A 27 6.18 -4.59 -3.91
C ALA A 27 5.48 -3.27 -4.19
N GLY A 28 4.19 -3.31 -4.53
CA GLY A 28 3.45 -2.10 -4.92
C GLY A 28 2.01 -2.39 -5.32
N ARG A 29 1.38 -1.43 -6.00
CA ARG A 29 0.00 -1.59 -6.50
C ARG A 29 -0.07 -2.76 -7.50
N PRO A 30 -1.11 -3.61 -7.47
CA PRO A 30 -1.26 -4.73 -8.41
C PRO A 30 -1.09 -4.33 -9.89
N GLY A 31 -1.69 -3.21 -10.31
CA GLY A 31 -1.56 -2.70 -11.68
C GLY A 31 -0.15 -2.22 -12.04
N TRP A 32 0.64 -1.78 -11.06
CA TRP A 32 2.04 -1.39 -11.28
C TRP A 32 2.94 -2.61 -11.50
N LEU A 33 2.73 -3.70 -10.75
CA LEU A 33 3.44 -4.97 -10.97
C LEU A 33 3.14 -5.52 -12.37
N ALA A 34 1.87 -5.52 -12.78
CA ALA A 34 1.46 -6.01 -14.08
C ALA A 34 2.04 -5.19 -15.24
N SER A 35 1.98 -3.84 -15.14
CA SER A 35 2.36 -2.96 -16.24
C SER A 35 3.86 -2.66 -16.34
N GLN A 36 4.55 -2.49 -15.21
CA GLN A 36 5.96 -2.08 -15.21
C GLN A 36 6.95 -3.21 -14.96
N TRP A 37 6.50 -4.30 -14.33
CA TRP A 37 7.37 -5.43 -13.98
C TRP A 37 6.98 -6.72 -14.70
N SER A 38 5.95 -6.68 -15.54
CA SER A 38 5.41 -7.84 -16.24
C SER A 38 5.04 -9.00 -15.31
N GLN A 39 4.58 -8.67 -14.09
CA GLN A 39 4.14 -9.63 -13.09
C GLN A 39 2.62 -9.49 -12.85
N PRO A 40 1.77 -9.94 -13.79
CA PRO A 40 0.33 -9.95 -13.56
C PRO A 40 -0.02 -10.91 -12.42
N LEU A 41 -1.12 -10.63 -11.73
CA LEU A 41 -1.66 -11.53 -10.73
C LEU A 41 -2.30 -12.74 -11.41
N ASP A 42 -2.06 -13.93 -10.86
CA ASP A 42 -2.82 -15.11 -11.23
C ASP A 42 -4.29 -15.00 -10.75
N ALA A 43 -5.15 -15.92 -11.19
CA ALA A 43 -6.57 -15.91 -10.83
C ALA A 43 -6.80 -15.96 -9.31
N ARG A 44 -5.92 -16.64 -8.57
CA ARG A 44 -6.03 -16.81 -7.12
C ARG A 44 -5.74 -15.48 -6.40
N LEU A 45 -4.63 -14.83 -6.75
CA LEU A 45 -4.22 -13.55 -6.19
C LEU A 45 -5.17 -12.43 -6.63
N ALA A 46 -5.66 -12.45 -7.88
CA ALA A 46 -6.67 -11.52 -8.35
C ALA A 46 -7.96 -11.62 -7.52
N GLY A 47 -8.43 -12.84 -7.23
CA GLY A 47 -9.58 -13.04 -6.34
C GLY A 47 -9.32 -12.53 -4.92
N ALA A 48 -8.10 -12.73 -4.38
CA ALA A 48 -7.72 -12.20 -3.07
C ALA A 48 -7.68 -10.66 -3.05
N VAL A 49 -7.16 -10.03 -4.11
CA VAL A 49 -7.21 -8.56 -4.27
C VAL A 49 -8.64 -8.08 -4.28
N GLN A 50 -9.53 -8.72 -5.04
CA GLN A 50 -10.92 -8.28 -5.14
C GLN A 50 -11.65 -8.31 -3.79
N VAL A 51 -11.44 -9.37 -2.99
CA VAL A 51 -11.96 -9.45 -1.62
C VAL A 51 -11.32 -8.38 -0.72
N ALA A 52 -10.01 -8.16 -0.86
CA ALA A 52 -9.28 -7.17 -0.08
C ALA A 52 -9.74 -5.74 -0.39
N GLU A 53 -9.94 -5.40 -1.66
CA GLU A 53 -10.41 -4.08 -2.12
C GLU A 53 -11.80 -3.77 -1.54
N GLN A 54 -12.73 -4.74 -1.55
CA GLN A 54 -14.05 -4.57 -0.94
C GLN A 54 -14.00 -4.23 0.55
N VAL A 55 -13.01 -4.75 1.28
CA VAL A 55 -12.80 -4.46 2.71
C VAL A 55 -11.99 -3.16 2.91
N ALA A 56 -11.09 -2.86 1.98
CA ALA A 56 -10.17 -1.74 2.03
C ALA A 56 -10.84 -0.39 1.74
N GLU A 57 -11.76 -0.36 0.77
CA GLU A 57 -12.54 0.84 0.38
C GLU A 57 -13.29 1.44 1.57
N GLN A 58 -13.71 0.62 2.54
CA GLN A 58 -14.46 1.10 3.71
C GLN A 58 -13.57 1.61 4.84
N GLN A 59 -12.26 1.37 4.80
CA GLN A 59 -11.36 1.54 5.96
C GLN A 59 -10.03 2.23 5.62
N GLY A 60 -9.90 2.83 4.44
CA GLY A 60 -8.67 3.51 4.01
C GLY A 60 -7.45 2.57 3.96
N ARG A 61 -7.68 1.30 3.62
CA ARG A 61 -6.59 0.30 3.52
C ARG A 61 -6.01 0.32 2.10
N THR A 62 -4.71 0.06 1.98
CA THR A 62 -4.03 -0.06 0.69
C THR A 62 -3.70 -1.52 0.42
N VAL A 63 -4.07 -2.01 -0.76
CA VAL A 63 -3.71 -3.34 -1.25
C VAL A 63 -2.37 -3.28 -1.96
N ILE A 64 -1.41 -4.09 -1.51
CA ILE A 64 -0.06 -4.21 -2.06
C ILE A 64 0.13 -5.62 -2.57
N ALA A 65 0.56 -5.79 -3.82
CA ALA A 65 1.07 -7.05 -4.33
C ALA A 65 2.60 -7.09 -4.24
N ALA A 66 3.15 -8.27 -3.98
CA ALA A 66 4.57 -8.52 -3.93
C ALA A 66 4.96 -9.71 -4.81
N GLY A 67 6.11 -9.63 -5.47
CA GLY A 67 6.58 -10.64 -6.40
C GLY A 67 8.08 -10.61 -6.59
N TRP A 68 8.60 -11.70 -7.15
CA TRP A 68 10.00 -11.84 -7.54
C TRP A 68 10.14 -12.83 -8.70
N ASP A 69 11.24 -12.68 -9.45
CA ASP A 69 11.57 -13.48 -10.64
C ASP A 69 10.47 -13.53 -11.72
N GLY A 70 9.81 -12.39 -11.93
CA GLY A 70 8.75 -12.29 -12.94
C GLY A 70 7.38 -12.82 -12.47
N GLU A 71 7.25 -13.20 -11.20
CA GLU A 71 6.02 -13.78 -10.67
C GLU A 71 5.51 -13.02 -9.43
N ALA A 72 4.25 -12.58 -9.47
CA ALA A 72 3.56 -12.09 -8.29
C ALA A 72 3.18 -13.27 -7.38
N ARG A 73 3.51 -13.16 -6.09
CA ARG A 73 3.46 -14.30 -5.14
C ARG A 73 2.59 -14.05 -3.93
N GLY A 74 2.34 -12.78 -3.61
CA GLY A 74 1.56 -12.42 -2.44
C GLY A 74 0.83 -11.11 -2.59
N VAL A 75 -0.21 -10.97 -1.77
CA VAL A 75 -0.98 -9.73 -1.61
C VAL A 75 -1.04 -9.44 -0.11
N LEU A 76 -0.77 -8.19 0.25
CA LEU A 76 -0.83 -7.66 1.59
C LEU A 76 -1.87 -6.55 1.62
N VAL A 77 -2.59 -6.45 2.74
CA VAL A 77 -3.47 -5.32 3.02
C VAL A 77 -2.86 -4.56 4.18
N VAL A 78 -2.49 -3.30 3.94
CA VAL A 78 -1.93 -2.41 4.94
C VAL A 78 -2.89 -1.28 5.25
N SER A 79 -2.96 -0.88 6.51
CA SER A 79 -3.81 0.22 6.96
C SER A 79 -3.07 1.05 7.99
N ASP A 80 -3.19 2.37 7.88
CA ASP A 80 -2.67 3.25 8.92
C ASP A 80 -3.54 3.16 10.17
N THR A 81 -2.87 3.04 11.32
CA THR A 81 -3.55 3.06 12.61
C THR A 81 -3.86 4.50 12.97
N ILE A 82 -5.15 4.83 13.13
CA ILE A 82 -5.56 6.12 13.68
C ILE A 82 -4.97 6.24 15.08
N LYS A 83 -4.18 7.30 15.34
CA LYS A 83 -3.66 7.54 16.69
C LYS A 83 -4.84 7.74 17.65
N PRO A 84 -4.87 7.08 18.82
CA PRO A 84 -5.98 7.21 19.78
C PRO A 84 -6.29 8.67 20.16
N THR A 85 -5.27 9.53 20.13
CA THR A 85 -5.35 10.95 20.48
C THR A 85 -5.89 11.85 19.36
N SER A 86 -5.98 11.36 18.11
CA SER A 86 -6.40 12.17 16.97
C SER A 86 -7.82 12.72 17.12
N ALA A 87 -8.73 11.90 17.65
CA ALA A 87 -10.12 12.32 17.88
C ALA A 87 -10.21 13.43 18.93
N GLN A 88 -9.44 13.31 20.01
CA GLN A 88 -9.39 14.31 21.07
C GLN A 88 -8.80 15.63 20.57
N ALA A 89 -7.68 15.57 19.83
CA ALA A 89 -7.05 16.77 19.28
C ALA A 89 -7.97 17.53 18.30
N VAL A 90 -8.72 16.83 17.44
CA VAL A 90 -9.71 17.45 16.56
C VAL A 90 -10.86 18.09 17.35
N ALA A 91 -11.30 17.46 18.44
CA ALA A 91 -12.35 18.01 19.30
C ALA A 91 -11.90 19.30 20.01
N GLU A 92 -10.67 19.32 20.54
CA GLU A 92 -10.09 20.50 21.19
C GLU A 92 -9.95 21.68 20.21
N LEU A 93 -9.51 21.43 18.98
CA LEU A 93 -9.43 22.46 17.93
C LEU A 93 -10.83 23.04 17.61
N LYS A 94 -11.86 22.21 17.54
CA LYS A 94 -13.25 22.67 17.33
C LYS A 94 -13.77 23.49 18.52
N GLN A 95 -13.43 23.11 19.75
CA GLN A 95 -13.80 23.85 20.96
C GLN A 95 -13.16 25.25 21.01
N LEU A 96 -11.98 25.42 20.42
CA LEU A 96 -11.32 26.72 20.24
C LEU A 96 -11.93 27.57 19.12
N GLY A 97 -13.03 27.12 18.48
CA GLY A 97 -13.68 27.82 17.38
C GLY A 97 -12.96 27.67 16.03
N LEU A 98 -11.96 26.80 15.95
CA LEU A 98 -11.25 26.52 14.70
C LEU A 98 -12.02 25.50 13.88
N ARG A 99 -11.82 25.54 12.56
CA ARG A 99 -12.40 24.57 11.62
C ARG A 99 -11.27 23.75 11.00
N PRO A 100 -10.91 22.59 11.59
CA PRO A 100 -9.90 21.71 11.01
C PRO A 100 -10.34 21.23 9.63
N VAL A 101 -9.41 21.23 8.67
CA VAL A 101 -9.58 20.66 7.33
C VAL A 101 -8.50 19.62 7.14
N LEU A 102 -8.87 18.41 6.72
CA LEU A 102 -7.90 17.40 6.31
C LEU A 102 -7.54 17.66 4.84
N LEU A 103 -6.31 18.07 4.60
CA LEU A 103 -5.75 18.16 3.26
C LEU A 103 -4.84 16.94 3.07
N THR A 104 -5.32 15.95 2.33
CA THR A 104 -4.56 14.75 1.98
C THR A 104 -4.46 14.61 0.46
N GLY A 105 -3.37 13.99 -0.01
CA GLY A 105 -3.22 13.52 -1.39
C GLY A 105 -3.75 12.10 -1.59
N ASP A 106 -4.24 11.45 -0.53
CA ASP A 106 -4.88 10.15 -0.59
C ASP A 106 -6.20 10.25 -1.36
N ASN A 107 -6.52 9.19 -2.10
CA ASN A 107 -7.67 9.16 -2.98
C ASN A 107 -8.97 9.25 -2.16
N GLU A 108 -9.89 10.13 -2.55
CA GLU A 108 -11.18 10.34 -1.85
C GLU A 108 -12.19 9.17 -2.02
N ARG A 109 -11.77 8.05 -2.60
CA ARG A 109 -12.66 6.96 -3.03
C ARG A 109 -12.26 5.63 -2.41
#